data_AF-A0AAD6W7E9-F1
#
_entry.id   AF-A0AAD6W7E9-F1
#
_cell.length_a   1.000
_cell.length_b   1.000
_cell.length_c   1.000
_cell.angle_alpha   90.00
_cell.angle_beta   90.00
_cell.angle_gamma   90.00
#
_symmetry.space_group_name_H-M   'P 1'
#
loop_
_entity.id
_entity.type
_entity.pdbx_description
1 polymer ?
#
loop_
_entity_poly.entity_id
_entity_poly.type
_entity_poly.pdbx_seq_one_letter_code
_entity_poly.pdbx_strand_id
1 'polypeptide(L)'
;MSSGEQVLDVPAVFAAGYKFCPMDSDVVVFYLKRKILGEQLPNIIPTTDVYASSPDKLPLGLFQMGQRNEWFFFSTKSKDDDITVIDGGYYEIDPDGAAPITWEGKIVGHLKTLFFYQGSPPNGTETEWMVEEFRVNPELVPVDKADHTTQEKVI
;
A
#
# COMPACT_ATOMS: atom_id res chain seq x y z
N MET A 1 -17.18 -38.12 -4.70
CA MET A 1 -17.34 -36.88 -5.49
C MET A 1 -17.45 -35.75 -4.48
N SER A 2 -16.34 -35.05 -4.20
CA SER A 2 -16.33 -33.96 -3.22
C SER A 2 -16.81 -32.70 -3.92
N SER A 3 -17.98 -32.22 -3.53
CA SER A 3 -18.54 -30.95 -4.00
C SER A 3 -17.65 -29.84 -3.45
N GLY A 4 -16.89 -29.18 -4.32
CA GLY A 4 -16.15 -27.98 -3.96
C GLY A 4 -17.13 -26.88 -3.58
N GLU A 5 -17.05 -26.40 -2.34
CA GLU A 5 -17.66 -25.14 -1.95
C GLU A 5 -17.06 -24.04 -2.82
N GLN A 6 -17.88 -23.50 -3.73
CA GLN A 6 -17.56 -22.23 -4.34
C GLN A 6 -17.73 -21.16 -3.26
N VAL A 7 -16.59 -20.62 -2.81
CA VAL A 7 -16.56 -19.45 -1.95
C VAL A 7 -17.15 -18.30 -2.76
N LEU A 8 -18.37 -17.90 -2.42
CA LEU A 8 -19.02 -16.72 -3.00
C LEU A 8 -18.20 -15.50 -2.55
N ASP A 9 -17.49 -14.87 -3.50
CA ASP A 9 -16.95 -13.52 -3.36
C ASP A 9 -18.13 -12.56 -3.32
N VAL A 10 -18.78 -12.46 -2.16
CA VAL A 10 -19.86 -11.49 -1.95
C VAL A 10 -19.18 -10.15 -1.70
N PRO A 11 -19.27 -9.18 -2.63
CA PRO A 11 -18.74 -7.86 -2.39
C PRO A 11 -19.42 -7.31 -1.14
N ALA A 12 -18.63 -6.79 -0.20
CA ALA A 12 -19.16 -6.20 1.02
C ALA A 12 -20.15 -5.09 0.66
N VAL A 13 -21.44 -5.33 0.91
CA VAL A 13 -22.50 -4.36 0.65
C VAL A 13 -22.52 -3.37 1.81
N PHE A 14 -21.84 -2.25 1.64
CA PHE A 14 -21.89 -1.14 2.59
C PHE A 14 -23.11 -0.25 2.30
N ALA A 15 -23.70 0.32 3.35
CA ALA A 15 -24.76 1.31 3.20
C ALA A 15 -24.24 2.55 2.44
N ALA A 16 -25.13 3.20 1.68
CA ALA A 16 -24.79 4.43 0.97
C ALA A 16 -24.22 5.48 1.96
N GLY A 17 -23.07 6.05 1.61
CA GLY A 17 -22.35 7.03 2.43
C GLY A 17 -21.23 6.46 3.30
N TYR A 18 -21.10 5.13 3.42
CA TYR A 18 -19.91 4.54 4.05
C TYR A 18 -18.67 4.77 3.20
N LYS A 19 -17.57 5.15 3.84
CA LYS A 19 -16.27 5.40 3.22
C LYS A 19 -15.19 4.63 3.97
N PHE A 20 -14.27 4.06 3.21
CA PHE A 20 -13.04 3.49 3.72
C PHE A 20 -12.16 4.63 4.23
N CYS A 21 -12.02 4.70 5.55
CA CYS A 21 -11.28 5.73 6.30
C CYS A 21 -10.56 5.06 7.48
N PRO A 22 -9.60 4.15 7.22
CA PRO A 22 -8.85 3.49 8.29
C PRO A 22 -7.89 4.47 8.96
N MET A 23 -7.51 4.19 10.21
CA MET A 23 -6.31 4.78 10.79
C MET A 23 -5.06 4.09 10.21
N ASP A 24 -3.89 4.73 10.28
CA ASP A 24 -2.61 4.12 9.85
C ASP A 24 -2.38 2.73 10.47
N SER A 25 -2.71 2.59 11.75
CA SER A 25 -2.62 1.31 12.46
C SER A 25 -3.61 0.28 11.95
N ASP A 26 -4.81 0.70 11.51
CA ASP A 26 -5.78 -0.21 10.92
C ASP A 26 -5.29 -0.73 9.56
N VAL A 27 -4.72 0.15 8.73
CA VAL A 27 -4.09 -0.23 7.44
C VAL A 27 -3.05 -1.31 7.66
N VAL A 28 -2.16 -1.12 8.65
CA VAL A 28 -1.08 -2.05 8.92
C VAL A 28 -1.59 -3.36 9.55
N VAL A 29 -2.37 -3.28 10.63
CA VAL A 29 -2.75 -4.45 11.44
C VAL A 29 -3.84 -5.29 10.79
N PHE A 30 -4.88 -4.66 10.24
CA PHE A 30 -6.07 -5.36 9.75
C PHE A 30 -6.08 -5.60 8.25
N TYR A 31 -5.23 -4.93 7.47
CA TYR A 31 -5.16 -5.13 6.02
C TYR A 31 -3.80 -5.67 5.58
N LEU A 32 -2.72 -4.92 5.77
CA LEU A 32 -1.40 -5.26 5.22
C LEU A 32 -0.80 -6.52 5.85
N LYS A 33 -0.77 -6.60 7.18
CA LYS A 33 -0.28 -7.79 7.89
C LYS A 33 -1.06 -9.05 7.47
N ARG A 34 -2.38 -8.97 7.42
CA ARG A 34 -3.27 -10.09 7.05
C ARG A 34 -3.07 -10.51 5.59
N LYS A 35 -2.87 -9.54 4.69
CA LYS A 35 -2.51 -9.78 3.29
C LYS A 35 -1.19 -10.53 3.17
N ILE A 36 -0.18 -10.16 3.95
CA ILE A 36 1.13 -10.84 3.97
C ILE A 36 1.00 -12.27 4.50
N LEU A 37 0.22 -12.47 5.57
CA LEU A 37 -0.01 -13.78 6.18
C LEU A 37 -0.95 -14.69 5.37
N GLY A 38 -1.50 -14.22 4.25
CA GLY A 38 -2.47 -14.97 3.45
C GLY A 38 -3.80 -15.23 4.17
N GLU A 39 -4.10 -14.43 5.19
CA GLU A 39 -5.36 -14.53 5.93
C GLU A 39 -6.54 -13.99 5.11
N GLN A 40 -7.77 -14.41 5.44
CA GLN A 40 -8.96 -13.88 4.79
C GLN A 40 -9.16 -12.39 5.13
N LEU A 41 -9.18 -11.52 4.12
CA LEU A 41 -9.46 -10.09 4.26
C LEU A 41 -10.63 -9.68 3.37
N PRO A 42 -11.36 -8.60 3.71
CA PRO A 42 -12.34 -8.01 2.81
C PRO A 42 -11.69 -7.62 1.48
N ASN A 43 -12.35 -7.94 0.37
CA ASN A 43 -11.90 -7.59 -0.98
C ASN A 43 -12.15 -6.10 -1.29
N ILE A 44 -11.47 -5.22 -0.55
CA ILE A 44 -11.62 -3.75 -0.60
C ILE A 44 -10.42 -3.09 -1.27
N ILE A 45 -9.20 -3.52 -0.91
CA ILE A 45 -7.94 -2.93 -1.40
C ILE A 45 -7.41 -3.79 -2.57
N PRO A 46 -7.39 -3.29 -3.81
CA PRO A 46 -6.86 -4.00 -4.96
C PRO A 46 -5.33 -4.11 -4.91
N THR A 47 -4.76 -5.02 -5.70
CA THR A 47 -3.31 -5.18 -5.87
C THR A 47 -2.86 -4.62 -7.23
N THR A 48 -1.81 -3.80 -7.25
CA THR A 48 -1.19 -3.25 -8.48
C THR A 48 0.30 -2.95 -8.24
N ASP A 49 1.09 -2.67 -9.27
CA ASP A 49 2.43 -2.09 -9.10
C ASP A 49 2.30 -0.57 -9.10
N VAL A 50 2.38 0.05 -7.91
CA VAL A 50 2.17 1.51 -7.77
C VAL A 50 3.29 2.31 -8.45
N TYR A 51 4.48 1.74 -8.55
CA TYR A 51 5.67 2.42 -9.06
C TYR A 51 6.02 2.03 -10.51
N ALA A 52 5.15 1.31 -11.21
CA ALA A 52 5.40 0.89 -12.59
C ALA A 52 5.25 2.02 -13.62
N SER A 53 4.49 3.07 -13.29
CA SER A 53 4.16 4.18 -14.19
C SER A 53 4.00 5.48 -13.40
N SER A 54 3.76 6.59 -14.08
CA SER A 54 3.33 7.83 -13.43
C SER A 54 1.98 7.63 -12.70
N PRO A 55 1.74 8.38 -11.61
CA PRO A 55 0.57 8.18 -10.74
C PRO A 55 -0.77 8.49 -11.41
N ASP A 56 -0.80 9.37 -12.41
CA ASP A 56 -1.99 9.67 -13.22
C ASP A 56 -2.47 8.47 -14.08
N LYS A 57 -1.62 7.47 -14.26
CA LYS A 57 -1.93 6.22 -14.99
C LYS A 57 -2.34 5.07 -14.07
N LEU A 58 -2.37 5.28 -12.76
CA LEU A 58 -2.80 4.24 -11.82
C LEU A 58 -4.24 3.82 -12.12
N PRO A 59 -4.58 2.54 -11.89
CA PRO A 59 -5.93 2.03 -12.10
C PRO A 59 -6.88 2.44 -10.95
N LEU A 60 -7.03 3.75 -10.72
CA LEU A 60 -7.77 4.36 -9.61
C LEU A 60 -9.21 3.84 -9.49
N GLY A 61 -9.84 3.48 -10.63
CA GLY A 61 -11.20 2.94 -10.67
C GLY A 61 -11.38 1.56 -10.04
N LEU A 62 -10.29 0.83 -9.75
CA LEU A 62 -10.34 -0.44 -9.01
C LEU A 62 -10.67 -0.25 -7.54
N PHE A 63 -10.38 0.93 -6.98
CA PHE A 63 -10.69 1.27 -5.59
C PHE A 63 -11.82 2.30 -5.56
N GLN A 64 -13.00 1.88 -5.07
CA GLN A 64 -14.23 2.68 -5.16
C GLN A 64 -14.76 3.15 -3.79
N MET A 65 -14.13 2.70 -2.70
CA MET A 65 -14.65 2.90 -1.35
C MET A 65 -13.97 4.06 -0.60
N GLY A 66 -12.93 4.67 -1.17
CA GLY A 66 -12.14 5.73 -0.54
C GLY A 66 -12.83 7.06 -0.33
N GLN A 67 -12.16 7.90 0.47
CA GLN A 67 -12.43 9.33 0.49
C GLN A 67 -12.10 9.98 -0.87
N ARG A 68 -12.47 11.25 -1.01
CA ARG A 68 -12.17 11.99 -2.23
C ARG A 68 -10.65 12.17 -2.34
N ASN A 69 -10.11 11.85 -3.52
CA ASN A 69 -8.68 11.96 -3.84
C ASN A 69 -7.76 11.03 -3.01
N GLU A 70 -8.28 9.92 -2.51
CA GLU A 70 -7.51 8.94 -1.73
C GLU A 70 -7.76 7.53 -2.29
N TRP A 71 -6.69 6.80 -2.56
CA TRP A 71 -6.75 5.44 -3.09
C TRP A 71 -5.76 4.54 -2.37
N PHE A 72 -6.24 3.35 -1.98
CA PHE A 72 -5.41 2.33 -1.34
C PHE A 72 -5.11 1.21 -2.34
N PHE A 73 -3.85 0.80 -2.38
CA PHE A 73 -3.38 -0.34 -3.16
C PHE A 73 -2.43 -1.19 -2.34
N PHE A 74 -2.53 -2.50 -2.48
CA PHE A 74 -1.40 -3.37 -2.17
C PHE A 74 -0.40 -3.29 -3.32
N SER A 75 0.77 -2.73 -3.06
CA SER A 75 1.82 -2.67 -4.08
C SER A 75 2.56 -4.01 -4.19
N THR A 76 2.87 -4.45 -5.41
CA THR A 76 3.75 -5.61 -5.64
C THR A 76 5.23 -5.27 -5.54
N LYS A 77 5.58 -3.98 -5.52
CA LYS A 77 6.94 -3.46 -5.36
C LYS A 77 6.94 -2.30 -4.37
N SER A 78 8.04 -2.11 -3.68
CA SER A 78 8.34 -0.91 -2.91
C SER A 78 9.28 -0.01 -3.70
N LYS A 79 9.36 1.26 -3.30
CA LYS A 79 10.37 2.19 -3.83
C LYS A 79 11.60 2.18 -2.92
N ASP A 80 12.73 1.77 -3.48
CA ASP A 80 14.04 1.97 -2.85
C ASP A 80 14.45 3.45 -2.92
N ASP A 81 15.43 3.84 -2.11
CA ASP A 81 15.89 5.23 -2.00
C ASP A 81 16.57 5.75 -3.30
N ASP A 82 16.85 4.86 -4.26
CA ASP A 82 17.41 5.21 -5.56
C ASP A 82 16.36 5.88 -6.47
N ILE A 83 16.64 7.10 -6.92
CA ILE A 83 15.76 7.83 -7.83
C ILE A 83 15.71 7.14 -9.21
N THR A 84 14.51 6.83 -9.70
CA THR A 84 14.29 6.28 -11.04
C THR A 84 13.28 7.15 -11.77
N VAL A 85 13.65 7.60 -12.97
CA VAL A 85 12.74 8.36 -13.84
C VAL A 85 11.78 7.39 -14.53
N ILE A 86 10.49 7.59 -14.35
CA ILE A 86 9.39 6.79 -14.86
C ILE A 86 8.42 7.73 -15.56
N ASP A 87 8.11 7.47 -16.82
CA ASP A 87 7.18 8.29 -17.63
C ASP A 87 7.52 9.80 -17.65
N GLY A 88 8.82 10.12 -17.55
CA GLY A 88 9.29 11.50 -17.54
C GLY A 88 9.06 12.24 -16.22
N GLY A 89 8.77 11.53 -15.12
CA GLY A 89 8.79 12.03 -13.75
C GLY A 89 9.53 11.08 -12.82
N TYR A 90 9.53 11.34 -11.51
CA TYR A 90 10.19 10.50 -10.51
C TYR A 90 9.54 10.67 -9.13
N TYR A 91 9.67 9.65 -8.29
CA TYR A 91 9.32 9.75 -6.88
C TYR A 91 10.54 10.16 -6.07
N GLU A 92 10.36 11.10 -5.16
CA GLU A 92 11.35 11.53 -4.17
C GLU A 92 10.79 11.31 -2.76
N ILE A 93 11.62 10.80 -1.86
CA ILE A 93 11.24 10.53 -0.48
C ILE A 93 11.20 11.85 0.28
N ASP A 94 10.12 12.10 0.99
CA ASP A 94 10.06 13.19 1.95
C ASP A 94 10.99 12.87 3.14
N PRO A 95 12.08 13.63 3.36
CA PRO A 95 13.00 13.37 4.46
C PRO A 95 12.33 13.46 5.85
N ASP A 96 11.23 14.21 5.97
CA ASP A 96 10.48 14.37 7.21
C ASP A 96 9.20 13.51 7.25
N GLY A 97 8.90 12.80 6.16
CA GLY A 97 7.70 11.98 5.98
C GLY A 97 7.81 10.55 6.52
N ALA A 98 8.85 10.25 7.29
CA ALA A 98 9.06 8.94 7.90
C ALA A 98 8.56 8.90 9.34
N ALA A 99 7.64 7.98 9.66
CA ALA A 99 7.08 7.86 11.01
C ALA A 99 6.84 6.40 11.44
N PRO A 100 7.03 6.08 12.74
CA PRO A 100 6.59 4.80 13.28
C PRO A 100 5.07 4.78 13.47
N ILE A 101 4.43 3.69 13.08
CA ILE A 101 3.01 3.46 13.30
C ILE A 101 2.87 2.61 14.56
N THR A 102 2.04 3.05 15.51
CA THR A 102 1.85 2.35 16.78
C THR A 102 0.43 1.84 16.96
N TRP A 103 0.30 0.70 17.64
CA TRP A 103 -0.97 0.12 18.05
C TRP A 103 -0.77 -0.60 19.39
N GLU A 104 -1.64 -0.34 20.36
CA GLU A 104 -1.54 -0.85 21.74
C GLU A 104 -0.14 -0.66 22.38
N GLY A 105 0.50 0.48 22.11
CA GLY A 105 1.81 0.83 22.67
C GLY A 105 2.99 0.10 22.04
N LYS A 106 2.79 -0.61 20.92
CA LYS A 106 3.85 -1.28 20.16
C LYS A 106 3.98 -0.69 18.76
N ILE A 107 5.20 -0.66 18.23
CA ILE A 107 5.43 -0.30 16.82
C ILE A 107 4.95 -1.47 15.96
N VAL A 108 3.94 -1.21 15.13
CA VAL A 108 3.35 -2.22 14.25
C VAL A 108 3.75 -2.06 12.80
N GLY A 109 4.30 -0.90 12.44
CA GLY A 109 4.77 -0.63 11.09
C GLY A 109 5.47 0.71 10.99
N HIS A 110 5.80 1.07 9.75
CA HIS A 110 6.41 2.33 9.39
C HIS A 110 5.66 2.94 8.20
N LEU A 111 5.58 4.26 8.21
CA LEU A 111 5.11 5.08 7.11
C LEU A 111 6.30 5.77 6.46
N LYS A 112 6.32 5.82 5.13
CA LYS A 112 7.22 6.68 4.34
C LYS A 112 6.37 7.47 3.34
N THR A 113 6.52 8.79 3.33
CA THR A 113 5.88 9.65 2.32
C THR A 113 6.81 9.91 1.15
N LEU A 114 6.26 9.86 -0.07
CA LEU A 114 6.95 10.17 -1.31
C LEU A 114 6.13 11.16 -2.13
N PHE A 115 6.79 12.14 -2.73
CA PHE A 115 6.18 13.09 -3.67
C PHE A 115 6.58 12.73 -5.10
N PHE A 116 5.64 12.87 -6.04
CA PHE A 116 5.95 12.70 -7.46
C PHE A 116 6.28 14.03 -8.11
N TYR A 117 7.41 14.07 -8.79
CA TYR A 117 7.91 15.21 -9.55
C TYR A 117 7.85 14.93 -11.05
N GLN A 118 7.37 15.89 -11.84
CA GLN A 118 7.44 15.84 -13.30
C GLN A 118 8.79 16.41 -13.78
N GLY A 119 9.44 15.73 -14.71
CA GLY A 119 10.75 16.08 -15.25
C GLY A 119 11.85 15.14 -14.75
N SER A 120 13.08 15.63 -14.74
CA SER A 120 14.25 14.87 -14.27
C SER A 120 14.89 15.55 -13.06
N PRO A 121 15.41 14.79 -12.09
CA PRO A 121 16.13 15.36 -10.95
C PRO A 121 17.37 16.15 -11.40
N PRO A 122 17.81 17.16 -10.62
CA PRO A 122 17.15 17.70 -9.42
C PRO A 122 16.11 18.79 -9.74
N ASN A 123 15.79 19.02 -11.01
CA ASN A 123 15.01 20.18 -11.46
C ASN A 123 13.55 19.82 -11.80
N GLY A 124 13.03 18.73 -11.22
CA GLY A 124 11.63 18.34 -11.39
C GLY A 124 10.68 19.36 -10.78
N THR A 125 9.44 19.40 -11.27
CA THR A 125 8.36 20.18 -10.67
C THR A 125 7.46 19.25 -9.86
N GLU A 126 7.28 19.54 -8.58
CA GLU A 126 6.39 18.77 -7.71
C GLU A 126 4.96 18.78 -8.27
N THR A 127 4.31 17.62 -8.22
CA THR A 127 2.90 17.46 -8.63
C THR A 127 2.02 17.32 -7.39
N GLU A 128 0.70 17.27 -7.58
CA GLU A 128 -0.25 17.01 -6.47
C GLU A 128 -0.27 15.53 -6.03
N TRP A 129 0.51 14.66 -6.68
CA TRP A 129 0.56 13.24 -6.36
C TRP A 129 1.56 12.94 -5.25
N MET A 130 1.06 12.27 -4.22
CA MET A 130 1.80 11.79 -3.07
C MET A 130 1.48 10.31 -2.84
N VAL A 131 2.46 9.55 -2.37
CA VAL A 131 2.30 8.17 -1.92
C VAL A 131 2.68 8.09 -0.46
N GLU A 132 1.77 7.53 0.34
CA GLU A 132 2.04 7.07 1.70
C GLU A 132 2.27 5.56 1.67
N GLU A 133 3.55 5.16 1.81
CA GLU A 133 3.94 3.76 1.79
C GLU A 133 3.96 3.19 3.22
N PHE A 134 3.03 2.28 3.48
CA PHE A 134 2.92 1.55 4.74
C PHE A 134 3.72 0.24 4.67
N ARG A 135 4.56 -0.01 5.67
CA ARG A 135 5.29 -1.28 5.85
C ARG A 135 4.97 -1.91 7.20
N VAL A 136 4.82 -3.23 7.26
CA VAL A 136 4.58 -3.96 8.51
C VAL A 136 5.89 -4.13 9.26
N ASN A 137 5.89 -3.97 10.58
CA ASN A 137 7.04 -4.31 11.40
C ASN A 137 7.35 -5.82 11.25
N PRO A 138 8.57 -6.19 10.83
CA PRO A 138 8.98 -7.58 10.68
C PRO A 138 8.72 -8.47 11.91
N GLU A 139 8.76 -7.90 13.11
CA GLU A 139 8.51 -8.65 14.35
C GLU A 139 7.06 -9.16 14.47
N LEU A 140 6.12 -8.62 13.69
CA LEU A 140 4.72 -9.02 13.68
C LEU A 140 4.37 -10.10 12.66
N VAL A 141 5.30 -10.43 11.76
CA VAL A 141 5.12 -11.45 10.71
C VAL A 141 6.18 -12.53 10.96
N PRO A 142 5.82 -13.81 11.12
CA PRO A 142 6.80 -14.87 11.18
C PRO A 142 7.53 -14.95 9.83
N VAL A 143 8.74 -14.37 9.76
CA VAL A 143 9.60 -14.53 8.59
C VAL A 143 10.16 -15.95 8.66
N ASP A 144 9.62 -16.87 7.85
CA ASP A 144 10.35 -18.11 7.60
C ASP A 144 11.67 -17.73 6.93
N LYS A 145 12.79 -17.98 7.61
CA LYS A 145 14.13 -17.62 7.12
C LYS A 145 14.49 -18.35 5.81
N ALA A 146 13.71 -19.36 5.41
CA ALA A 146 13.84 -20.08 4.16
C ALA A 146 13.01 -19.51 2.99
N ASP A 147 12.09 -18.57 3.25
CA ASP A 147 11.23 -17.98 2.21
C ASP A 147 11.70 -16.55 1.86
N HIS A 148 12.53 -16.47 0.81
CA HIS A 148 13.08 -15.22 0.29
C HIS A 148 11.98 -14.25 -0.22
N THR A 149 10.78 -14.74 -0.53
CA THR A 149 9.66 -13.94 -1.06
C THR A 149 9.02 -13.04 0.00
N THR A 150 9.12 -13.43 1.27
CA THR A 150 8.51 -12.71 2.40
C THR A 150 9.46 -11.62 2.93
N GLN A 151 10.78 -11.76 2.73
CA GLN A 151 11.78 -10.80 3.19
C GLN A 151 11.72 -9.46 2.43
N GLU A 152 11.52 -9.46 1.11
CA GLU A 152 11.41 -8.22 0.32
C GLU A 152 10.14 -7.40 0.61
N LYS A 153 9.09 -8.03 1.16
CA LYS A 153 7.80 -7.38 1.44
C LYS A 153 7.69 -6.79 2.85
N VAL A 154 8.67 -7.09 3.70
CA VAL A 154 8.66 -6.80 5.14
C VAL A 154 9.75 -5.80 5.53
N ILE A 155 10.65 -5.46 4.60
CA ILE A 155 11.74 -4.48 4.79
C ILE A 155 11.36 -3.17 4.14
#